data_AF-A0A5D3K8W6-F1
#
_entry.id   AF-A0A5D3K8W6-F1
#
_cell.length_a   1.000
_cell.length_b   1.000
_cell.length_c   1.000
_cell.angle_alpha   90.00
_cell.angle_beta   90.00
_cell.angle_gamma   90.00
#
_symmetry.space_group_name_H-M   'P 1'
#
loop_
_entity.id
_entity.type
_entity.pdbx_description
1 polymer ?
#
loop_
_entity_poly.entity_id
_entity_poly.type
_entity_poly.pdbx_seq_one_letter_code
_entity_poly.pdbx_strand_id
1 'polypeptide(L)'
;MKGQVTQAHVTSQFPTSDTDLHVCLISEEGGFDLRTSELAPAPPKPVPAYLDAKALFHVGAYCGSVLASVGTFTLEDMDSDQGSQSSGRSWRIRGMATARDFRRLGFASAVLDHGLREIRKRGGLLVWCNGRTTARWFYRHHGFEQIGGERQVPGLQPHYRFKRAIGQPHHS
;
A
#
# COMPACT_ATOMS: atom_id res chain seq x y z
N MET A 1 -53.23 30.03 -18.62
CA MET A 1 -52.18 29.98 -17.59
C MET A 1 -51.46 28.64 -17.70
N LYS A 2 -50.29 28.59 -18.32
CA LYS A 2 -49.41 27.41 -18.36
C LYS A 2 -48.04 27.86 -17.87
N GLY A 3 -47.67 27.46 -16.66
CA GLY A 3 -46.38 27.77 -16.06
C GLY A 3 -45.30 26.89 -16.67
N GLN A 4 -44.26 27.51 -17.23
CA GLN A 4 -43.02 26.86 -17.59
C GLN A 4 -42.21 26.60 -16.32
N VAL A 5 -41.79 25.36 -16.13
CA VAL A 5 -40.83 24.95 -15.11
C VAL A 5 -39.43 25.19 -15.68
N THR A 6 -38.71 26.15 -15.11
CA THR A 6 -37.32 26.44 -15.44
C THR A 6 -36.42 25.34 -14.91
N GLN A 7 -35.80 24.55 -15.78
CA GLN A 7 -34.71 23.65 -15.40
C GLN A 7 -33.47 24.49 -15.08
N ALA A 8 -33.09 24.51 -13.81
CA ALA A 8 -31.78 24.96 -13.39
C ALA A 8 -30.74 23.93 -13.84
N HIS A 9 -29.97 24.27 -14.86
CA HIS A 9 -28.73 23.55 -15.18
C HIS A 9 -27.75 23.77 -14.03
N VAL A 10 -27.58 22.76 -13.17
CA VAL A 10 -26.44 22.68 -12.26
C VAL A 10 -25.25 22.29 -13.11
N THR A 11 -24.51 23.27 -13.59
CA THR A 11 -23.19 23.05 -14.18
C THR A 11 -22.25 22.68 -13.03
N SER A 12 -22.08 21.37 -12.82
CA SER A 12 -21.00 20.83 -12.00
C SER A 12 -19.67 21.15 -12.68
N GLN A 13 -19.14 22.35 -12.43
CA GLN A 13 -17.74 22.66 -12.66
C GLN A 13 -16.92 21.85 -11.66
N PHE A 14 -16.44 20.69 -12.10
CA PHE A 14 -15.30 20.05 -11.45
C PHE A 14 -14.12 21.04 -11.53
N PRO A 15 -13.44 21.35 -10.42
CA PRO A 15 -12.24 22.17 -10.49
C PRO A 15 -11.21 21.46 -11.38
N THR A 16 -10.88 22.09 -12.50
CA THR A 16 -9.80 21.70 -13.39
C THR A 16 -8.47 22.04 -12.72
N SER A 17 -7.54 21.08 -12.70
CA SER A 17 -6.15 21.17 -12.24
C SER A 17 -5.90 21.05 -10.73
N ASP A 18 -6.05 19.84 -10.20
CA ASP A 18 -5.12 19.36 -9.18
C ASP A 18 -4.77 17.90 -9.47
N THR A 19 -3.79 17.71 -10.36
CA THR A 19 -3.23 16.40 -10.72
C THR A 19 -1.93 16.12 -9.96
N ASP A 20 -1.62 16.93 -8.95
CA ASP A 20 -0.35 16.82 -8.25
C ASP A 20 -0.33 15.57 -7.39
N LEU A 21 0.78 14.84 -7.50
CA LEU A 21 1.07 13.68 -6.67
C LEU A 21 1.39 14.15 -5.26
N HIS A 22 0.52 13.81 -4.31
CA HIS A 22 0.74 14.05 -2.89
C HIS A 22 0.86 12.73 -2.12
N VAL A 23 1.89 12.56 -1.29
CA VAL A 23 2.12 11.32 -0.53
C VAL A 23 2.27 11.62 0.95
N CYS A 24 1.42 11.02 1.77
CA CYS A 24 1.38 11.27 3.21
C CYS A 24 1.07 10.00 4.02
N LEU A 25 1.25 10.10 5.33
CA LEU A 25 0.70 9.13 6.26
C LEU A 25 -0.81 9.32 6.34
N ILE A 26 -1.54 8.20 6.39
CA ILE A 26 -3.01 8.17 6.51
C ILE A 26 -3.44 7.28 7.67
N SER A 27 -4.69 7.40 8.10
CA SER A 27 -5.29 6.43 9.03
C SER A 27 -5.56 5.09 8.33
N GLU A 28 -5.88 4.04 9.09
CA GLU A 28 -6.25 2.76 8.49
C GLU A 28 -7.56 2.89 7.69
N GLU A 29 -8.55 3.58 8.28
CA GLU A 29 -9.87 3.88 7.72
C GLU A 29 -9.75 4.64 6.40
N GLY A 30 -8.82 5.59 6.30
CA GLY A 30 -8.61 6.41 5.10
C GLY A 30 -8.23 5.59 3.85
N GLY A 31 -7.75 4.36 4.01
CA GLY A 31 -7.47 3.44 2.90
C GLY A 31 -8.45 2.28 2.77
N PHE A 32 -9.52 2.23 3.58
CA PHE A 32 -10.44 1.08 3.64
C PHE A 32 -11.11 0.81 2.30
N ASP A 33 -11.75 1.82 1.70
CA ASP A 33 -12.51 1.66 0.45
C ASP A 33 -11.63 1.17 -0.70
N LEU A 34 -10.43 1.77 -0.85
CA LEU A 34 -9.51 1.38 -1.90
C LEU A 34 -8.96 -0.04 -1.72
N ARG A 35 -8.68 -0.46 -0.47
CA ARG A 35 -8.27 -1.84 -0.19
C ARG A 35 -9.39 -2.82 -0.48
N THR A 36 -10.62 -2.48 -0.10
CA THR A 36 -11.81 -3.29 -0.34
C THR A 36 -12.04 -3.53 -1.84
N SER A 37 -11.94 -2.49 -2.67
CA SER A 37 -12.16 -2.62 -4.11
C SER A 37 -11.02 -3.32 -4.85
N GLU A 38 -9.76 -2.96 -4.58
CA GLU A 38 -8.62 -3.40 -5.39
C GLU A 38 -7.96 -4.71 -4.93
N LEU A 39 -8.23 -5.14 -3.69
CA LEU A 39 -7.71 -6.41 -3.15
C LEU A 39 -8.66 -7.60 -3.34
N ALA A 40 -9.83 -7.39 -3.95
CA ALA A 40 -10.69 -8.48 -4.40
C ALA A 40 -9.88 -9.53 -5.21
N PRO A 41 -10.19 -10.84 -5.07
CA PRO A 41 -11.31 -11.43 -4.34
C PRO A 41 -11.08 -11.61 -2.83
N ALA A 42 -9.97 -11.11 -2.26
CA ALA A 42 -9.78 -11.21 -0.82
C ALA A 42 -10.88 -10.45 -0.07
N PRO A 43 -11.43 -10.99 1.02
CA PRO A 43 -12.47 -10.31 1.79
C PRO A 43 -11.91 -9.01 2.39
N PRO A 44 -12.74 -7.96 2.51
CA PRO A 44 -12.39 -6.76 3.25
C PRO A 44 -11.97 -7.12 4.69
N LYS A 45 -10.95 -6.44 5.19
CA LYS A 45 -10.53 -6.59 6.58
C LYS A 45 -11.26 -5.58 7.45
N PRO A 46 -11.75 -5.95 8.64
CA PRO A 46 -12.30 -4.97 9.58
C PRO A 46 -11.21 -3.97 9.98
N VAL A 47 -11.61 -2.75 10.34
CA VAL A 47 -10.68 -1.75 10.88
C VAL A 47 -10.91 -1.66 12.39
N PRO A 48 -9.87 -1.85 13.23
CA PRO A 48 -8.46 -2.13 12.88
C PRO A 48 -8.19 -3.58 12.46
N ALA A 49 -7.38 -3.77 11.42
CA ALA A 49 -7.09 -5.07 10.81
C ALA A 49 -5.83 -5.77 11.35
N TYR A 50 -4.94 -5.01 12.02
CA TYR A 50 -3.58 -5.45 12.36
C TYR A 50 -3.31 -5.33 13.87
N LEU A 51 -4.21 -5.90 14.68
CA LEU A 51 -4.17 -5.85 16.14
C LEU A 51 -2.91 -6.47 16.76
N ASP A 52 -2.25 -7.36 16.02
CA ASP A 52 -1.04 -8.08 16.41
C ASP A 52 0.27 -7.32 16.11
N ALA A 53 0.19 -6.23 15.33
CA ALA A 53 1.37 -5.48 14.93
C ALA A 53 1.91 -4.63 16.09
N LYS A 54 3.17 -4.88 16.50
CA LYS A 54 3.86 -4.10 17.55
C LYS A 54 3.98 -2.61 17.22
N ALA A 55 4.06 -2.30 15.93
CA ALA A 55 3.98 -0.96 15.39
C ALA A 55 3.45 -1.05 13.96
N LEU A 56 2.73 -0.03 13.50
CA LEU A 56 2.28 0.06 12.13
C LEU A 56 2.16 1.51 11.67
N PHE A 57 2.13 1.70 10.36
CA PHE A 57 1.71 2.94 9.74
C PHE A 57 1.11 2.66 8.35
N HIS A 58 0.35 3.61 7.83
CA HIS A 58 -0.24 3.55 6.51
C HIS A 58 0.21 4.75 5.68
N VAL A 59 0.43 4.51 4.40
CA VAL A 59 0.80 5.54 3.43
C VAL A 59 -0.27 5.59 2.35
N GLY A 60 -0.69 6.80 2.01
CA GLY A 60 -1.54 7.09 0.86
C GLY A 60 -0.80 7.95 -0.15
N ALA A 61 -1.04 7.70 -1.44
CA ALA A 61 -0.67 8.58 -2.53
C ALA A 61 -1.95 9.07 -3.22
N TYR A 62 -2.07 10.39 -3.34
CA TYR A 62 -3.22 11.09 -3.88
C TYR A 62 -2.86 11.76 -5.21
N CYS A 63 -3.83 11.80 -6.12
CA CYS A 63 -3.83 12.64 -7.31
C CYS A 63 -4.88 13.74 -7.06
N GLY A 64 -4.44 14.94 -6.70
CA GLY A 64 -5.33 15.95 -6.13
C GLY A 64 -6.01 15.42 -4.87
N SER A 65 -7.35 15.37 -4.85
CA SER A 65 -8.13 14.83 -3.74
C SER A 65 -8.39 13.32 -3.81
N VAL A 66 -8.05 12.65 -4.92
CA VAL A 66 -8.37 11.23 -5.13
C VAL A 66 -7.25 10.34 -4.60
N LEU A 67 -7.59 9.42 -3.69
CA LEU A 67 -6.64 8.43 -3.19
C LEU A 67 -6.36 7.38 -4.27
N ALA A 68 -5.21 7.50 -4.92
CA ALA A 68 -4.81 6.68 -6.04
C ALA A 68 -4.13 5.36 -5.63
N SER A 69 -3.38 5.37 -4.52
CA SER A 69 -2.69 4.18 -4.03
C SER A 69 -2.51 4.20 -2.52
N VAL A 70 -2.49 3.02 -1.89
CA VAL A 70 -2.24 2.85 -0.46
C VAL A 70 -1.31 1.68 -0.18
N GLY A 71 -0.62 1.72 0.95
CA GLY A 71 0.14 0.61 1.51
C GLY A 71 0.17 0.67 3.03
N THR A 72 0.07 -0.49 3.68
CA THR A 72 0.24 -0.64 5.14
C THR A 72 1.59 -1.27 5.43
N PHE A 73 2.27 -0.79 6.46
CA PHE A 73 3.58 -1.28 6.89
C PHE A 73 3.49 -1.66 8.36
N THR A 74 3.72 -2.94 8.69
CA THR A 74 3.66 -3.47 10.06
C THR A 74 5.05 -3.92 10.51
N LEU A 75 5.42 -3.66 11.75
CA LEU A 75 6.62 -4.23 12.36
C LEU A 75 6.37 -5.71 12.65
N GLU A 76 6.92 -6.56 11.80
CA GLU A 76 6.66 -8.00 11.75
C GLU A 76 7.90 -8.68 11.18
N ASP A 77 8.57 -9.51 11.97
CA ASP A 77 9.75 -10.25 11.50
C ASP A 77 9.36 -11.34 10.50
N MET A 78 10.18 -11.51 9.46
CA MET A 78 9.89 -12.44 8.37
C MET A 78 9.83 -13.91 8.82
N ASP A 79 10.55 -14.24 9.90
CA ASP A 79 10.69 -15.60 10.45
C ASP A 79 10.08 -15.72 11.85
N SER A 80 9.10 -14.86 12.19
CA SER A 80 8.41 -14.90 13.49
C SER A 80 7.85 -16.28 13.86
N ASP A 81 7.49 -17.07 12.85
CA ASP A 81 6.82 -18.37 13.02
C ASP A 81 7.82 -19.53 13.24
N GLN A 82 9.13 -19.27 13.10
CA GLN A 82 10.19 -20.30 13.13
C GLN A 82 10.92 -20.37 14.48
N GLY A 83 10.42 -19.69 15.52
CA GLY A 83 11.04 -19.69 16.86
C GLY A 83 12.43 -19.03 16.92
N SER A 84 12.86 -18.37 15.85
CA SER A 84 14.13 -17.65 15.78
C SER A 84 14.06 -16.33 16.55
N GLN A 85 15.19 -15.86 17.07
CA GLN A 85 15.30 -14.57 17.75
C GLN A 85 14.85 -13.45 16.79
N SER A 86 13.69 -12.86 17.10
CA SER A 86 13.11 -11.70 16.42
C SER A 86 14.14 -10.55 16.40
N SER A 87 14.53 -10.11 15.21
CA SER A 87 15.40 -8.94 15.05
C SER A 87 14.72 -7.66 15.57
N GLY A 88 13.38 -7.66 15.61
CA GLY A 88 12.56 -6.51 15.98
C GLY A 88 12.72 -5.34 15.02
N ARG A 89 13.29 -5.56 13.83
CA ARG A 89 13.68 -4.52 12.87
C ARG A 89 13.24 -4.83 11.44
N SER A 90 12.44 -5.88 11.23
CA SER A 90 11.84 -6.14 9.92
C SER A 90 10.42 -5.58 9.83
N TRP A 91 10.07 -5.09 8.64
CA TRP A 91 8.76 -4.54 8.35
C TRP A 91 8.08 -5.31 7.23
N ARG A 92 6.80 -5.61 7.38
CA ARG A 92 5.99 -6.27 6.36
C ARG A 92 5.10 -5.26 5.65
N ILE A 93 5.11 -5.29 4.31
CA ILE A 93 4.14 -4.58 3.48
C ILE A 93 2.87 -5.42 3.40
N ARG A 94 1.74 -4.81 3.72
CA ARG A 94 0.39 -5.37 3.69
C ARG A 94 -0.55 -4.40 2.98
N GLY A 95 -1.63 -4.92 2.40
CA GLY A 95 -2.70 -4.09 1.84
C GLY A 95 -2.26 -3.06 0.79
N MET A 96 -1.23 -3.39 -0.01
CA MET A 96 -0.78 -2.55 -1.12
C MET A 96 -1.82 -2.62 -2.25
N ALA A 97 -2.42 -1.47 -2.56
CA ALA A 97 -3.47 -1.35 -3.57
C ALA A 97 -3.29 -0.06 -4.38
N THR A 98 -3.64 -0.10 -5.66
CA THR A 98 -3.64 1.06 -6.56
C THR A 98 -4.89 0.98 -7.42
N ALA A 99 -5.68 2.06 -7.40
CA ALA A 99 -6.88 2.21 -8.20
C ALA A 99 -6.58 1.95 -9.67
N ARG A 100 -7.47 1.21 -10.36
CA ARG A 100 -7.25 0.76 -11.75
C ARG A 100 -6.75 1.86 -12.69
N ASP A 101 -7.36 3.05 -12.61
CA ASP A 101 -7.08 4.18 -13.50
C ASP A 101 -5.74 4.89 -13.19
N PHE A 102 -5.15 4.59 -12.03
CA PHE A 102 -3.87 5.16 -11.57
C PHE A 102 -2.70 4.18 -11.62
N ARG A 103 -2.92 2.98 -12.18
CA ARG A 103 -1.86 1.97 -12.33
C ARG A 103 -0.85 2.41 -13.39
N ARG A 104 0.42 2.03 -13.20
CA ARG A 104 1.55 2.37 -14.09
C ARG A 104 1.85 3.87 -14.22
N LEU A 105 1.27 4.71 -13.36
CA LEU A 105 1.54 6.15 -13.29
C LEU A 105 2.48 6.54 -12.13
N GLY A 106 3.06 5.57 -11.41
CA GLY A 106 4.04 5.81 -10.35
C GLY A 106 3.48 5.93 -8.93
N PHE A 107 2.15 5.98 -8.73
CA PHE A 107 1.56 6.10 -7.38
C PHE A 107 1.97 4.96 -6.42
N ALA A 108 1.99 3.71 -6.89
CA ALA A 108 2.46 2.58 -6.07
C ALA A 108 3.94 2.71 -5.69
N SER A 109 4.77 3.20 -6.61
CA SER A 109 6.19 3.49 -6.35
C SER A 109 6.33 4.58 -5.29
N ALA A 110 5.54 5.65 -5.41
CA ALA A 110 5.54 6.76 -4.47
C ALA A 110 5.14 6.33 -3.05
N VAL A 111 4.12 5.48 -2.91
CA VAL A 111 3.72 4.85 -1.63
C VAL A 111 4.87 4.01 -1.09
N LEU A 112 5.48 3.15 -1.92
CA LEU A 112 6.56 2.27 -1.49
C LEU A 112 7.78 3.08 -1.03
N ASP A 113 8.24 4.05 -1.83
CA ASP A 113 9.40 4.88 -1.51
C ASP A 113 9.20 5.69 -0.22
N HIS A 114 8.01 6.24 -0.02
CA HIS A 114 7.66 6.90 1.24
C HIS A 114 7.69 5.92 2.41
N GLY A 115 7.09 4.74 2.26
CA GLY A 115 7.13 3.69 3.28
C GLY A 115 8.55 3.22 3.62
N LEU A 116 9.43 3.07 2.63
CA LEU A 116 10.84 2.70 2.85
C LEU A 116 11.60 3.79 3.62
N ARG A 117 11.33 5.08 3.34
CA ARG A 117 11.89 6.18 4.14
C ARG A 117 11.41 6.14 5.58
N GLU A 118 10.11 5.91 5.79
CA GLU A 118 9.52 5.81 7.12
C GLU A 118 10.05 4.59 7.90
N ILE A 119 10.24 3.44 7.25
CA ILE A 119 10.90 2.26 7.84
C ILE A 119 12.33 2.60 8.27
N ARG A 120 13.11 3.26 7.41
CA ARG A 120 14.49 3.64 7.74
C ARG A 120 14.55 4.59 8.94
N LYS A 121 13.67 5.60 8.99
CA LYS A 121 13.57 6.53 10.14
C LYS A 121 13.26 5.81 11.46
N ARG A 122 12.54 4.68 11.39
CA ARG A 122 12.19 3.82 12.54
C ARG A 122 13.25 2.76 12.85
N GLY A 123 14.43 2.83 12.21
CA GLY A 123 15.53 1.87 12.44
C GLY A 123 15.28 0.48 11.84
N GLY A 124 14.34 0.34 10.90
CA GLY A 124 14.12 -0.91 10.20
C GLY A 124 15.30 -1.27 9.29
N LEU A 125 15.68 -2.55 9.29
CA LEU A 125 16.82 -3.10 8.55
C LEU A 125 16.39 -3.97 7.36
N LEU A 126 15.15 -4.45 7.38
CA LEU A 126 14.60 -5.31 6.35
C LEU A 126 13.14 -4.95 6.11
N VAL A 127 12.75 -4.97 4.84
CA VAL A 127 11.34 -4.93 4.44
C VAL A 127 11.02 -6.19 3.66
N TRP A 128 9.83 -6.74 3.88
CA TRP A 128 9.37 -7.93 3.17
C TRP A 128 7.88 -7.86 2.86
N CYS A 129 7.41 -8.70 1.94
CA CYS A 129 5.99 -8.82 1.67
C CYS A 129 5.66 -10.22 1.13
N ASN A 130 4.38 -10.57 1.21
CA ASN A 130 3.79 -11.61 0.39
C ASN A 130 3.06 -10.89 -0.75
N GLY A 131 3.73 -10.76 -1.90
CA GLY A 131 3.24 -10.01 -3.05
C GLY A 131 2.59 -10.93 -4.08
N ARG A 132 1.49 -10.48 -4.71
CA ARG A 132 0.84 -11.20 -5.82
C ARG A 132 1.88 -11.49 -6.91
N THR A 133 1.80 -12.65 -7.57
CA THR A 133 2.70 -13.02 -8.68
C THR A 133 2.73 -11.95 -9.77
N THR A 134 1.58 -11.32 -10.05
CA THR A 134 1.45 -10.23 -11.02
C THR A 134 2.24 -8.96 -10.63
N ALA A 135 2.54 -8.76 -9.34
CA ALA A 135 3.34 -7.65 -8.83
C ALA A 135 4.85 -7.96 -8.76
N ARG A 136 5.29 -9.14 -9.22
CA ARG A 136 6.71 -9.56 -9.15
C ARG A 136 7.66 -8.53 -9.76
N TRP A 137 7.34 -8.04 -10.96
CA TRP A 137 8.18 -7.07 -11.66
C TRP A 137 8.26 -5.72 -10.94
N PHE A 138 7.16 -5.30 -10.31
CA PHE A 138 7.13 -4.09 -9.48
C PHE A 138 8.10 -4.22 -8.31
N TYR A 139 8.02 -5.29 -7.51
CA TYR A 139 8.91 -5.47 -6.36
C TYR A 139 10.37 -5.63 -6.80
N ARG A 140 10.66 -6.40 -7.85
CA ARG A 140 12.02 -6.54 -8.39
C ARG A 140 12.61 -5.22 -8.89
N HIS A 141 11.83 -4.40 -9.58
CA HIS A 141 12.26 -3.07 -10.01
C HIS A 141 12.63 -2.18 -8.83
N HIS A 142 11.92 -2.34 -7.70
CA HIS A 142 12.18 -1.66 -6.43
C HIS A 142 13.24 -2.34 -5.56
N GLY A 143 14.10 -3.17 -6.14
CA GLY A 143 15.24 -3.79 -5.46
C GLY A 143 14.87 -4.89 -4.45
N PHE A 144 13.68 -5.47 -4.56
CA PHE A 144 13.33 -6.66 -3.78
C PHE A 144 13.79 -7.93 -4.48
N GLU A 145 14.29 -8.85 -3.68
CA GLU A 145 14.60 -10.22 -4.05
C GLU A 145 13.41 -11.12 -3.78
N GLN A 146 13.14 -12.05 -4.70
CA GLN A 146 12.14 -13.10 -4.50
C GLN A 146 12.75 -14.23 -3.66
N ILE A 147 12.00 -14.74 -2.69
CA ILE A 147 12.42 -15.81 -1.79
C ILE A 147 11.47 -17.00 -1.92
N GLY A 148 12.06 -18.17 -2.15
CA GLY A 148 11.33 -19.43 -2.28
C GLY A 148 10.44 -19.52 -3.53
N GLY A 149 9.57 -20.52 -3.53
CA GLY A 149 8.62 -20.80 -4.61
C GLY A 149 7.33 -20.00 -4.53
N GLU A 150 6.50 -20.14 -5.57
CA GLU A 150 5.15 -19.58 -5.59
C GLU A 150 4.28 -20.31 -4.57
N ARG A 151 3.49 -19.56 -3.82
CA ARG A 151 2.49 -20.13 -2.92
C ARG A 151 1.10 -19.87 -3.47
N GLN A 152 0.36 -20.96 -3.64
CA GLN A 152 -1.05 -20.92 -4.01
C GLN A 152 -1.89 -21.19 -2.77
N VAL A 153 -2.89 -20.34 -2.57
CA VAL A 153 -3.90 -20.52 -1.51
C VAL A 153 -5.26 -20.50 -2.21
N PRO A 154 -6.11 -21.52 -2.02
CA PRO A 154 -7.43 -21.55 -2.64
C PRO A 154 -8.22 -20.26 -2.37
N GLY A 155 -8.83 -19.69 -3.40
CA GLY A 155 -9.62 -18.45 -3.30
C GLY A 155 -8.80 -17.15 -3.28
N LEU A 156 -7.46 -17.23 -3.28
CA LEU A 156 -6.58 -16.06 -3.36
C LEU A 156 -5.68 -16.14 -4.59
N GLN A 157 -5.25 -14.98 -5.07
CA GLN A 157 -4.24 -14.92 -6.13
C GLN A 157 -2.91 -15.55 -5.64
N PRO A 158 -2.11 -16.14 -6.53
CA PRO A 158 -0.81 -16.71 -6.15
C PRO A 158 0.15 -15.60 -5.69
N HIS A 159 1.02 -15.94 -4.73
CA HIS A 159 1.98 -14.99 -4.15
C HIS A 159 3.40 -15.55 -4.15
N TYR A 160 4.37 -14.64 -4.24
CA TYR A 160 5.74 -14.90 -3.82
C TYR A 160 6.06 -14.12 -2.55
N ARG A 161 7.05 -14.59 -1.79
CA ARG A 161 7.67 -13.79 -0.75
C ARG A 161 8.76 -12.93 -1.38
N PHE A 162 8.80 -11.65 -1.02
CA PHE A 162 9.84 -10.72 -1.44
C PHE A 162 10.51 -10.11 -0.22
N LYS A 163 11.81 -9.82 -0.30
CA LYS A 163 12.54 -9.08 0.75
C LYS A 163 13.50 -8.07 0.14
N ARG A 164 13.79 -7.01 0.89
CA ARG A 164 14.84 -6.02 0.57
C ARG A 164 15.51 -5.56 1.86
N ALA A 165 16.83 -5.49 1.84
CA ALA A 165 17.57 -4.85 2.91
C ALA A 165 17.36 -3.33 2.86
N ILE A 166 17.09 -2.73 4.01
CA ILE A 166 17.07 -1.28 4.17
C ILE A 166 18.47 -0.88 4.62
N GLY A 167 19.23 -0.25 3.72
CA GLY A 167 20.57 0.25 4.05
C GLY A 167 20.53 1.09 5.32
N GLN A 168 21.52 0.87 6.21
CA GLN A 168 21.61 1.61 7.46
C GLN A 168 21.70 3.12 7.16
N PRO A 169 21.14 3.98 8.04
CA PRO A 169 21.48 5.38 7.98
C PRO A 169 23.00 5.50 8.13
N HIS A 170 23.68 5.97 7.09
CA HIS A 170 25.07 6.39 7.22
C HIS A 170 25.06 7.62 8.13
N HIS A 171 25.47 7.44 9.38
CA HIS A 171 25.86 8.56 10.22
C HIS A 171 27.20 9.07 9.66
N SER A 172 27.14 10.13 8.87
CA SER A 172 28.31 10.97 8.54
C SER A 172 28.41 12.09 9.55
#